data_AF-A0A3A0G9S4-F1
#
_entry.id   AF-A0A3A0G9S4-F1
#
_cell.length_a   1.000
_cell.length_b   1.000
_cell.length_c   1.000
_cell.angle_alpha   90.00
_cell.angle_beta   90.00
_cell.angle_gamma   90.00
#
_symmetry.space_group_name_H-M   'P 1'
#
loop_
_entity.id
_entity.type
_entity.pdbx_description
1 polymer ?
#
loop_
_entity_poly.entity_id
_entity_poly.type
_entity_poly.pdbx_seq_one_letter_code
_entity_poly.pdbx_strand_id
1 'polypeptide(L)'
;MLIGFIEENPMKVSLSFFGLAAAILLILAAAPAVVSAQDEVLVTKGISGDEDSGDRNPTLSVRTEHVADPRHVKILADAYVGNKEFTRYPIKFEFYVNRHLFVTQIRSIELPGAVGVDVGTGVATPPFNYTVVATVLHPNRQYTTVLNGAVFASDLTASLSCTVNLFTVGDDLSDGTTETFTQEEVAVDQTGENQVDLSFEAKDAEETSNITVASALTLSADKSTLTGSVDVTQDGETTTYTVSGESTFEDDSLQSFTASSEDDLLQLSCV
;
A
#
# COMPACT_ATOMS: atom_id res chain seq x y z
N MET A 1 11.74 -38.25 83.53
CA MET A 1 12.18 -37.99 82.15
C MET A 1 11.78 -36.54 81.83
N LEU A 2 12.20 -35.57 82.66
CA LEU A 2 13.39 -34.70 82.59
C LEU A 2 13.47 -33.93 81.25
N ILE A 3 12.95 -32.69 81.16
CA ILE A 3 13.41 -31.38 81.70
C ILE A 3 14.49 -30.73 80.82
N GLY A 4 14.27 -29.46 80.44
CA GLY A 4 15.31 -28.46 80.11
C GLY A 4 14.92 -27.58 78.91
N PHE A 5 14.30 -26.40 79.09
CA PHE A 5 14.88 -25.06 79.38
C PHE A 5 15.78 -24.50 78.25
N ILE A 6 15.30 -23.47 77.53
CA ILE A 6 15.66 -22.02 77.63
C ILE A 6 17.06 -21.70 77.05
N GLU A 7 17.15 -20.87 76.01
CA GLU A 7 17.63 -19.45 76.05
C GLU A 7 18.12 -18.92 74.69
N GLU A 8 17.57 -17.76 74.32
CA GLU A 8 18.11 -16.56 73.65
C GLU A 8 19.29 -16.61 72.63
N ASN A 9 18.97 -16.20 71.38
CA ASN A 9 19.49 -15.06 70.59
C ASN A 9 21.02 -14.71 70.52
N PRO A 10 21.49 -13.93 69.50
CA PRO A 10 21.35 -14.05 68.04
C PRO A 10 22.72 -13.76 67.32
N MET A 11 22.68 -13.53 65.99
CA MET A 11 23.75 -13.09 65.07
C MET A 11 24.68 -14.21 64.53
N LYS A 12 25.10 -14.26 63.25
CA LYS A 12 24.96 -13.36 62.08
C LYS A 12 25.41 -14.15 60.83
N VAL A 13 24.80 -13.80 59.68
CA VAL A 13 25.35 -13.78 58.31
C VAL A 13 25.63 -15.12 57.62
N SER A 14 24.91 -15.41 56.52
CA SER A 14 25.45 -15.24 55.16
C SER A 14 24.58 -15.93 54.09
N LEU A 15 24.27 -15.16 53.05
CA LEU A 15 24.03 -15.46 51.63
C LEU A 15 23.22 -16.68 51.14
N SER A 16 22.63 -16.45 49.95
CA SER A 16 22.12 -17.38 48.92
C SER A 16 20.61 -17.65 49.01
N PHE A 17 19.81 -17.72 47.95
CA PHE A 17 19.93 -17.50 46.50
C PHE A 17 18.48 -17.67 45.96
N PHE A 18 18.17 -17.13 44.77
CA PHE A 18 16.95 -17.38 43.97
C PHE A 18 15.60 -16.96 44.60
N GLY A 19 14.64 -16.38 43.90
CA GLY A 19 14.42 -16.20 42.47
C GLY A 19 12.91 -16.02 42.32
N LEU A 20 12.46 -14.91 41.74
CA LEU A 20 11.15 -14.82 41.11
C LEU A 20 11.22 -13.69 40.08
N ALA A 21 11.41 -14.09 38.82
CA ALA A 21 11.35 -13.19 37.68
C ALA A 21 9.92 -12.62 37.58
N ALA A 22 9.82 -11.29 37.64
CA ALA A 22 8.63 -10.59 37.23
C ALA A 22 8.57 -10.60 35.70
N ALA A 23 7.64 -11.37 35.14
CA ALA A 23 7.29 -11.28 33.73
C ALA A 23 6.52 -9.97 33.51
N ILE A 24 7.21 -8.94 33.03
CA ILE A 24 6.57 -7.73 32.49
C ILE A 24 6.14 -8.09 31.07
N LEU A 25 4.86 -8.39 30.90
CA LEU A 25 4.22 -8.55 29.59
C LEU A 25 4.04 -7.13 29.00
N LEU A 26 5.02 -6.65 28.24
CA LEU A 26 4.85 -5.48 27.39
C LEU A 26 4.00 -5.92 26.19
N ILE A 27 2.71 -5.61 26.22
CA ILE A 27 1.87 -5.65 25.01
C ILE A 27 2.36 -4.48 24.15
N LEU A 28 3.25 -4.74 23.19
CA LEU A 28 3.43 -3.85 22.05
C LEU A 28 2.09 -3.84 21.33
N ALA A 29 1.34 -2.75 21.49
CA ALA A 29 0.23 -2.45 20.61
C ALA A 29 0.81 -2.33 19.20
N ALA A 30 0.60 -3.34 18.37
CA ALA A 30 0.74 -3.22 16.94
C ALA A 30 -0.12 -2.01 16.52
N ALA A 31 0.54 -0.94 16.10
CA ALA A 31 -0.15 0.12 15.40
C ALA A 31 -0.78 -0.52 14.16
N PRO A 32 -2.07 -0.29 13.87
CA PRO A 32 -2.63 -0.78 12.62
C PRO A 32 -1.82 -0.13 11.51
N ALA A 33 -1.18 -0.95 10.67
CA ALA A 33 -0.61 -0.51 9.42
C ALA A 33 -1.77 0.11 8.62
N VAL A 34 -1.79 1.44 8.57
CA VAL A 34 -2.69 2.18 7.69
C VAL A 34 -2.16 1.93 6.30
N VAL A 35 -2.79 0.98 5.60
CA VAL A 35 -2.62 0.77 4.17
C VAL A 35 -2.90 2.11 3.49
N SER A 36 -1.86 2.76 3.00
CA SER A 36 -1.98 3.97 2.19
C SER A 36 -2.39 3.51 0.79
N ALA A 37 -3.70 3.32 0.58
CA ALA A 37 -4.27 3.40 -0.77
C ALA A 37 -3.78 4.73 -1.37
N GLN A 38 -3.11 4.71 -2.53
CA GLN A 38 -2.70 5.95 -3.18
C GLN A 38 -3.95 6.78 -3.50
N ASP A 39 -4.20 7.81 -2.68
CA ASP A 39 -5.20 8.83 -2.90
C ASP A 39 -4.77 9.69 -4.10
N GLU A 40 -5.17 9.33 -5.32
CA GLU A 40 -5.01 10.22 -6.46
C GLU A 40 -6.07 11.33 -6.34
N VAL A 41 -5.63 12.57 -6.11
CA VAL A 41 -6.50 13.75 -6.08
C VAL A 41 -6.31 14.57 -7.35
N LEU A 42 -7.27 14.47 -8.26
CA LEU A 42 -7.31 15.27 -9.49
C LEU A 42 -8.18 16.51 -9.26
N VAL A 43 -7.65 17.69 -9.60
CA VAL A 43 -8.38 18.96 -9.47
C VAL A 43 -8.49 19.64 -10.83
N THR A 44 -9.69 20.05 -11.21
CA THR A 44 -9.95 20.79 -12.45
C THR A 44 -10.91 21.94 -12.19
N LYS A 45 -10.62 23.09 -12.80
CA LYS A 45 -11.51 24.25 -12.83
C LYS A 45 -12.18 24.33 -14.20
N GLY A 46 -13.50 24.50 -14.25
CA GLY A 46 -14.21 24.62 -15.53
C GLY A 46 -13.80 25.87 -16.31
N ILE A 47 -13.54 25.70 -17.61
CA ILE A 47 -13.23 26.80 -18.52
C ILE A 47 -14.55 27.34 -19.09
N SER A 48 -14.83 28.62 -18.88
CA SER A 48 -15.96 29.33 -19.51
C SER A 48 -15.49 29.91 -20.84
N GLY A 49 -16.25 29.68 -21.92
CA GLY A 49 -16.01 30.32 -23.22
C GLY A 49 -16.38 31.81 -23.27
N ASP A 50 -17.06 32.32 -22.25
CA ASP A 50 -17.35 33.75 -22.09
C ASP A 50 -16.15 34.46 -21.41
N GLU A 51 -15.65 35.55 -22.00
CA GLU A 51 -14.56 36.42 -21.47
C GLU A 51 -14.83 36.96 -20.05
N ASP A 52 -16.06 36.88 -19.56
CA ASP A 52 -16.44 37.18 -18.17
C ASP A 52 -16.08 35.99 -17.24
N SER A 53 -14.80 35.99 -16.86
CA SER A 53 -14.08 35.13 -15.90
C SER A 53 -14.62 35.14 -14.44
N GLY A 54 -15.92 35.22 -14.22
CA GLY A 54 -16.52 35.39 -12.89
C GLY A 54 -16.54 34.15 -11.99
N ASP A 55 -15.61 33.19 -12.14
CA ASP A 55 -15.49 31.96 -11.33
C ASP A 55 -16.84 31.24 -11.08
N ARG A 56 -17.68 31.21 -12.13
CA ARG A 56 -19.05 30.67 -12.08
C ARG A 56 -19.09 29.15 -12.24
N ASN A 57 -18.07 28.59 -12.88
CA ASN A 57 -17.90 27.15 -12.97
C ASN A 57 -17.41 26.59 -11.62
N PRO A 58 -17.86 25.39 -11.24
CA PRO A 58 -17.31 24.74 -10.06
C PRO A 58 -15.83 24.40 -10.28
N THR A 59 -15.04 24.46 -9.22
CA THR A 59 -13.76 23.79 -9.14
C THR A 59 -14.04 22.40 -8.59
N LEU A 60 -13.75 21.37 -9.37
CA LEU A 60 -14.03 19.97 -9.09
C LEU A 60 -12.73 19.28 -8.66
N SER A 61 -12.78 18.58 -7.53
CA SER A 61 -11.75 17.69 -7.02
C SER A 61 -12.31 16.27 -6.98
N VAL A 62 -11.56 15.29 -7.48
CA VAL A 62 -11.94 13.87 -7.42
C VAL A 62 -10.81 13.09 -6.78
N ARG A 63 -11.16 12.26 -5.80
CA ARG A 63 -10.28 11.30 -5.12
C ARG A 63 -10.76 9.88 -5.39
N THR A 64 -9.83 8.96 -5.59
CA THR A 64 -10.13 7.53 -5.69
C THR A 64 -9.50 6.77 -4.53
N GLU A 65 -10.26 5.86 -3.92
CA GLU A 65 -9.79 5.00 -2.82
C GLU A 65 -10.05 3.53 -3.18
N HIS A 66 -9.04 2.68 -3.04
CA HIS A 66 -9.19 1.23 -3.18
C HIS A 66 -9.60 0.62 -1.85
N VAL A 67 -10.61 -0.24 -1.86
CA VAL A 67 -11.13 -0.92 -0.65
C VAL A 67 -11.04 -2.42 -0.84
N ALA A 68 -10.33 -3.09 0.07
CA ALA A 68 -10.03 -4.52 -0.02
C ALA A 68 -11.24 -5.42 0.35
N ASP A 69 -12.06 -5.04 1.33
CA ASP A 69 -13.18 -5.86 1.81
C ASP A 69 -14.47 -5.03 2.08
N PRO A 70 -15.58 -5.26 1.34
CA PRO A 70 -15.62 -6.04 0.10
C PRO A 70 -14.78 -5.36 -0.99
N ARG A 71 -14.20 -6.10 -1.95
CA ARG A 71 -13.35 -5.51 -3.00
C ARG A 71 -14.13 -4.53 -3.89
N HIS A 72 -13.82 -3.23 -3.79
CA HIS A 72 -14.40 -2.17 -4.63
C HIS A 72 -13.49 -0.95 -4.70
N VAL A 73 -13.77 -0.04 -5.64
CA VAL A 73 -13.11 1.26 -5.75
C VAL A 73 -14.11 2.36 -5.44
N LYS A 74 -13.78 3.24 -4.50
CA LYS A 74 -14.58 4.44 -4.21
C LYS A 74 -14.09 5.61 -5.05
N ILE A 75 -15.02 6.29 -5.71
CA ILE A 75 -14.75 7.55 -6.40
C ILE A 75 -15.47 8.65 -5.62
N LEU A 76 -14.72 9.52 -4.98
CA LEU A 76 -15.21 10.63 -4.17
C LEU A 76 -15.01 11.96 -4.91
N ALA A 77 -16.08 12.69 -5.17
CA ALA A 77 -16.04 13.99 -5.83
C ALA A 77 -16.46 15.10 -4.86
N ASP A 78 -15.66 16.15 -4.79
CA ASP A 78 -15.99 17.41 -4.14
C ASP A 78 -15.92 18.56 -5.15
N ALA A 79 -16.75 19.57 -4.97
CA ALA A 79 -16.68 20.76 -5.80
C ALA A 79 -17.00 22.01 -5.01
N TYR A 80 -16.43 23.15 -5.38
CA TYR A 80 -16.84 24.44 -4.83
C TYR A 80 -16.92 25.49 -5.92
N VAL A 81 -17.74 26.51 -5.70
CA VAL A 81 -17.85 27.65 -6.63
C VAL A 81 -17.17 28.84 -5.97
N GLY A 82 -16.16 29.42 -6.62
CA GLY A 82 -15.44 30.58 -6.08
C GLY A 82 -16.33 31.81 -5.92
N ASN A 83 -17.32 31.95 -6.80
CA ASN A 83 -18.28 33.05 -6.76
C ASN A 83 -19.40 32.83 -5.72
N LYS A 84 -19.44 33.69 -4.69
CA LYS A 84 -20.40 33.66 -3.58
C LYS A 84 -21.87 33.79 -3.99
N GLU A 85 -22.18 34.36 -5.16
CA GLU A 85 -23.56 34.42 -5.65
C GLU A 85 -24.08 33.03 -6.06
N PHE A 86 -23.17 32.15 -6.48
CA PHE A 86 -23.49 30.84 -7.01
C PHE A 86 -23.35 29.71 -5.98
N THR A 87 -22.72 29.96 -4.83
CA THR A 87 -22.57 28.97 -3.75
C THR A 87 -23.89 28.56 -3.10
N ARG A 88 -24.95 29.35 -3.26
CA ARG A 88 -26.30 29.03 -2.76
C ARG A 88 -27.04 27.96 -3.58
N TYR A 89 -26.56 27.65 -4.78
CA TYR A 89 -27.22 26.69 -5.66
C TYR A 89 -26.64 25.29 -5.44
N PRO A 90 -27.49 24.24 -5.51
CA PRO A 90 -27.01 22.88 -5.39
C PRO A 90 -26.13 22.50 -6.58
N ILE A 91 -25.20 21.58 -6.33
CA ILE A 91 -24.31 21.03 -7.36
C ILE A 91 -24.77 19.61 -7.65
N LYS A 92 -25.05 19.33 -8.93
CA LYS A 92 -25.31 17.99 -9.44
C LYS A 92 -24.00 17.36 -9.85
N PHE A 93 -23.77 16.12 -9.44
CA PHE A 93 -22.65 15.28 -9.81
C PHE A 93 -23.16 14.11 -10.63
N GLU A 94 -22.60 13.90 -11.81
CA GLU A 94 -22.85 12.71 -12.63
C GLU A 94 -21.55 11.91 -12.74
N PHE A 95 -21.62 10.64 -12.34
CA PHE A 95 -20.50 9.72 -12.39
C PHE A 95 -20.70 8.78 -13.57
N TYR A 96 -19.71 8.76 -14.46
CA TYR A 96 -19.65 7.83 -15.57
C TYR A 96 -18.50 6.86 -15.35
N VAL A 97 -18.75 5.57 -15.54
CA VAL A 97 -17.73 4.51 -15.50
C VAL A 97 -17.75 3.82 -16.87
N ASN A 98 -16.60 3.68 -17.52
CA ASN A 98 -16.49 3.15 -18.87
C ASN A 98 -17.43 3.84 -19.87
N ARG A 99 -17.60 5.16 -19.73
CA ARG A 99 -18.49 6.03 -20.54
C ARG A 99 -19.99 5.77 -20.36
N HIS A 100 -20.40 4.93 -19.40
CA HIS A 100 -21.80 4.72 -19.04
C HIS A 100 -22.14 5.52 -17.80
N LEU A 101 -23.29 6.22 -17.82
CA LEU A 101 -23.80 6.91 -16.64
C LEU A 101 -24.08 5.86 -15.55
N PHE A 102 -23.32 5.93 -14.46
CA PHE A 102 -23.46 5.01 -13.34
C PHE A 102 -24.48 5.55 -12.36
N VAL A 103 -24.32 6.80 -11.91
CA VAL A 103 -25.26 7.44 -10.99
C VAL A 103 -25.19 8.96 -11.06
N THR A 104 -26.30 9.59 -10.71
CA THR A 104 -26.42 11.02 -10.53
C THR A 104 -26.73 11.32 -9.07
N GLN A 105 -25.96 12.22 -8.47
CA GLN A 105 -26.18 12.70 -7.10
C GLN A 105 -26.31 14.22 -7.10
N ILE A 106 -27.11 14.76 -6.18
CA ILE A 106 -27.25 16.20 -6.00
C ILE A 106 -26.84 16.52 -4.58
N ARG A 107 -25.85 17.39 -4.44
CA ARG A 107 -25.43 17.87 -3.13
C ARG A 107 -26.15 19.17 -2.80
N SER A 108 -26.94 19.12 -1.74
CA SER A 108 -27.58 20.30 -1.14
C SER A 108 -26.57 21.14 -0.37
N ILE A 109 -26.83 22.44 -0.26
CA ILE A 109 -26.02 23.38 0.54
C ILE A 109 -25.95 23.01 2.03
N GLU A 110 -26.95 22.31 2.55
CA GLU A 110 -27.07 21.95 3.97
C GLU A 110 -26.20 20.74 4.36
N LEU A 111 -25.73 19.98 3.36
CA LEU A 111 -24.90 18.78 3.55
C LEU A 111 -23.57 18.96 2.79
N PRO A 112 -22.64 19.75 3.34
CA PRO A 112 -21.33 19.94 2.73
C PRO A 112 -20.49 18.66 2.85
N GLY A 113 -19.67 18.38 1.84
CA GLY A 113 -18.77 17.22 1.82
C GLY A 113 -18.67 16.60 0.44
N ALA A 114 -17.73 15.68 0.28
CA ALA A 114 -17.59 14.89 -0.93
C ALA A 114 -18.81 13.97 -1.10
N VAL A 115 -19.26 13.82 -2.34
CA VAL A 115 -20.23 12.79 -2.73
C VAL A 115 -19.49 11.67 -3.43
N GLY A 116 -19.92 10.43 -3.23
CA GLY A 116 -19.13 9.29 -3.64
C GLY A 116 -19.94 8.13 -4.18
N VAL A 117 -19.25 7.28 -4.94
CA VAL A 117 -19.82 6.06 -5.52
C VAL A 117 -18.87 4.89 -5.30
N ASP A 118 -19.43 3.74 -4.95
CA ASP A 118 -18.69 2.49 -4.80
C ASP A 118 -18.81 1.70 -6.11
N VAL A 119 -17.69 1.51 -6.80
CA VAL A 119 -17.58 0.72 -8.03
C VAL A 119 -17.08 -0.67 -7.66
N GLY A 120 -18.02 -1.59 -7.46
CA GLY A 120 -17.71 -2.99 -7.21
C GLY A 120 -17.24 -3.73 -8.47
N THR A 121 -16.63 -4.90 -8.28
CA THR A 121 -16.13 -5.78 -9.36
C THR A 121 -17.20 -6.17 -10.38
N GLY A 122 -18.48 -6.24 -9.99
CA GLY A 122 -19.60 -6.50 -10.90
C GLY A 122 -19.98 -5.34 -11.83
N VAL A 123 -19.48 -4.13 -11.57
CA VAL A 123 -19.73 -2.93 -12.39
C VAL A 123 -18.56 -2.68 -13.33
N ALA A 124 -17.35 -2.62 -12.78
CA ALA A 124 -16.12 -2.50 -13.53
C ALA A 124 -14.96 -3.08 -12.72
N THR A 125 -14.10 -3.83 -13.38
CA THR A 125 -12.81 -4.27 -12.85
C THR A 125 -11.73 -3.32 -13.37
N PRO A 126 -10.79 -2.86 -12.53
CA PRO A 126 -9.64 -2.11 -13.01
C PRO A 126 -8.85 -2.90 -14.08
N PRO A 127 -8.24 -2.24 -15.08
CA PRO A 127 -8.30 -0.80 -15.31
C PRO A 127 -9.63 -0.37 -15.92
N PHE A 128 -10.19 0.73 -15.42
CA PHE A 128 -11.38 1.36 -15.99
C PHE A 128 -11.26 2.88 -16.00
N ASN A 129 -11.93 3.53 -16.95
CA ASN A 129 -11.95 4.99 -17.00
C ASN A 129 -13.21 5.54 -16.33
N TYR A 130 -13.09 6.72 -15.71
CA TYR A 130 -14.23 7.42 -15.14
C TYR A 130 -14.28 8.88 -15.60
N THR A 131 -15.49 9.42 -15.60
CA THR A 131 -15.75 10.84 -15.83
C THR A 131 -16.68 11.33 -14.74
N VAL A 132 -16.29 12.42 -14.07
CA VAL A 132 -17.15 13.13 -13.12
C VAL A 132 -17.53 14.47 -13.71
N VAL A 133 -18.83 14.73 -13.76
CA VAL A 133 -19.39 16.00 -14.24
C VAL A 133 -20.05 16.70 -13.07
N ALA A 134 -19.51 17.87 -12.69
CA ALA A 134 -20.10 18.74 -11.68
C ALA A 134 -20.83 19.91 -12.36
N THR A 135 -22.12 20.06 -12.10
CA THR A 135 -22.97 21.10 -12.66
C THR A 135 -23.66 21.91 -11.57
N VAL A 136 -23.46 23.23 -11.56
CA VAL A 136 -24.23 24.15 -10.72
C VAL A 136 -25.63 24.30 -11.30
N LEU A 137 -26.65 23.98 -10.51
CA LEU A 137 -28.06 24.06 -10.91
C LEU A 137 -28.62 25.47 -10.68
N HIS A 138 -28.23 26.41 -11.54
CA HIS A 138 -28.79 27.76 -11.56
C HIS A 138 -30.07 27.81 -12.43
N PRO A 139 -31.13 28.55 -12.04
CA PRO A 139 -32.41 28.57 -12.78
C PRO A 139 -32.32 28.95 -14.26
N ASN A 140 -31.38 29.83 -14.61
CA ASN A 140 -31.28 30.41 -15.96
C ASN A 140 -30.18 29.81 -16.84
N ARG A 141 -29.20 29.10 -16.25
CA ARG A 141 -28.01 28.59 -16.95
C ARG A 141 -27.41 27.42 -16.18
N GLN A 142 -26.73 26.50 -16.88
CA GLN A 142 -25.96 25.45 -16.26
C GLN A 142 -24.47 25.77 -16.39
N TYR A 143 -23.72 25.66 -15.29
CA TYR A 143 -22.27 25.85 -15.26
C TYR A 143 -21.63 24.53 -14.91
N THR A 144 -20.86 23.97 -15.85
CA THR A 144 -20.40 22.58 -15.78
C THR A 144 -18.88 22.52 -15.80
N THR A 145 -18.35 21.62 -14.99
CA THR A 145 -16.94 21.21 -15.01
C THR A 145 -16.87 19.71 -15.15
N VAL A 146 -15.99 19.25 -16.03
CA VAL A 146 -15.80 17.83 -16.33
C VAL A 146 -14.38 17.47 -15.93
N LEU A 147 -14.23 16.37 -15.22
CA LEU A 147 -12.96 15.75 -14.89
C LEU A 147 -12.96 14.32 -15.40
N ASN A 148 -11.92 13.93 -16.13
CA ASN A 148 -11.70 12.57 -16.57
C ASN A 148 -10.53 11.98 -15.80
N GLY A 149 -10.67 10.75 -15.34
CA GLY A 149 -9.60 10.00 -14.72
C GLY A 149 -9.65 8.53 -15.13
N ALA A 150 -8.66 7.78 -14.70
CA ALA A 150 -8.60 6.35 -14.85
C ALA A 150 -8.29 5.74 -13.48
N VAL A 151 -8.92 4.61 -13.20
CA VAL A 151 -8.57 3.76 -12.08
C VAL A 151 -7.81 2.61 -12.70
N PHE A 152 -6.54 2.48 -12.34
CA PHE A 152 -5.76 1.30 -12.67
C PHE A 152 -5.97 0.25 -11.60
N ALA A 153 -5.52 -0.97 -11.86
CA ALA A 153 -5.39 -1.96 -10.80
C ALA A 153 -4.30 -1.47 -9.83
N SER A 154 -4.65 -0.54 -8.95
CA SER A 154 -3.96 -0.40 -7.68
C SER A 154 -4.34 -1.64 -6.88
N ASP A 155 -3.35 -2.26 -6.28
CA ASP A 155 -3.46 -3.38 -5.36
C ASP A 155 -3.38 -4.78 -5.99
N LEU A 156 -2.19 -5.09 -6.50
CA LEU A 156 -1.50 -6.28 -6.04
C LEU A 156 -0.72 -5.98 -4.74
N THR A 157 -1.32 -5.32 -3.75
CA THR A 157 -0.74 -5.24 -2.41
C THR A 157 -0.89 -6.61 -1.75
N ALA A 158 -0.03 -7.52 -2.16
CA ALA A 158 0.23 -8.74 -1.44
C ALA A 158 1.18 -8.39 -0.29
N SER A 159 0.86 -8.89 0.90
CA SER A 159 1.79 -8.91 2.00
C SER A 159 2.40 -10.30 2.02
N LEU A 160 3.65 -10.42 1.55
CA LEU A 160 4.34 -11.70 1.39
C LEU A 160 5.50 -11.80 2.36
N SER A 161 5.81 -13.02 2.79
CA SER A 161 7.04 -13.31 3.50
C SER A 161 8.15 -13.56 2.49
N CYS A 162 9.15 -12.68 2.48
CA CYS A 162 10.25 -12.74 1.53
C CYS A 162 11.52 -13.29 2.18
N THR A 163 12.21 -14.14 1.43
CA THR A 163 13.53 -14.69 1.74
C THR A 163 14.49 -14.33 0.62
N VAL A 164 15.66 -13.80 0.98
CA VAL A 164 16.78 -13.52 0.07
C VAL A 164 17.94 -14.41 0.45
N ASN A 165 18.42 -15.20 -0.51
CA ASN A 165 19.65 -15.96 -0.41
C ASN A 165 20.72 -15.29 -1.26
N LEU A 166 21.84 -14.94 -0.64
CA LEU A 166 23.04 -14.46 -1.31
C LEU A 166 24.09 -15.57 -1.29
N PHE A 167 24.59 -15.94 -2.46
CA PHE A 167 25.63 -16.95 -2.61
C PHE A 167 26.96 -16.26 -2.89
N THR A 168 27.92 -16.45 -2.01
CA THR A 168 29.29 -15.94 -2.19
C THR A 168 30.18 -17.11 -2.56
N VAL A 169 30.80 -17.04 -3.74
CA VAL A 169 31.80 -18.02 -4.17
C VAL A 169 33.13 -17.65 -3.52
N GLY A 170 33.68 -18.54 -2.70
CA GLY A 170 35.00 -18.38 -2.11
C GLY A 170 36.13 -18.53 -3.14
N ASP A 171 37.36 -18.26 -2.70
CA ASP A 171 38.56 -18.36 -3.55
C ASP A 171 38.83 -19.80 -4.07
N ASP A 172 38.19 -20.82 -3.48
CA ASP A 172 38.20 -22.19 -3.96
C ASP A 172 36.81 -22.54 -4.53
N LEU A 173 36.77 -23.04 -5.78
CA LEU A 173 35.54 -23.27 -6.57
C LEU A 173 34.54 -24.27 -5.94
N SER A 174 34.87 -24.82 -4.78
CA SER A 174 34.05 -25.77 -4.01
C SER A 174 33.57 -25.25 -2.64
N ASP A 175 34.03 -24.08 -2.19
CA ASP A 175 33.59 -23.46 -0.94
C ASP A 175 32.74 -22.23 -1.24
N GLY A 176 31.43 -22.43 -1.32
CA GLY A 176 30.46 -21.35 -1.36
C GLY A 176 29.77 -21.20 0.00
N THR A 177 29.52 -19.96 0.43
CA THR A 177 28.68 -19.67 1.59
C THR A 177 27.38 -19.06 1.14
N THR A 178 26.27 -19.54 1.68
CA THR A 178 24.94 -18.95 1.48
C THR A 178 24.56 -18.16 2.72
N GLU A 179 24.29 -16.88 2.53
CA GLU A 179 23.68 -16.03 3.56
C GLU A 179 22.19 -15.91 3.27
N THR A 180 21.37 -16.09 4.31
CA THR A 180 19.90 -16.06 4.19
C THR A 180 19.35 -14.94 5.04
N PHE A 181 18.56 -14.08 4.40
CA PHE A 181 17.87 -12.96 5.01
C PHE A 181 16.37 -13.12 4.82
N THR A 182 15.60 -12.83 5.85
CA THR A 182 14.13 -12.96 5.83
C THR A 182 13.46 -11.67 6.29
N GLN A 183 12.30 -11.40 5.71
CA GLN A 183 11.38 -10.37 6.16
C GLN A 183 9.95 -10.85 6.01
N GLU A 184 9.18 -10.73 7.08
CA GLU A 184 7.74 -11.00 7.08
C GLU A 184 6.96 -9.74 6.65
N GLU A 185 5.78 -9.96 6.08
CA GLU A 185 4.81 -8.91 5.71
C GLU A 185 5.36 -7.84 4.75
N VAL A 186 6.17 -8.24 3.76
CA VAL A 186 6.66 -7.34 2.70
C VAL A 186 5.51 -6.89 1.83
N ALA A 187 5.31 -5.57 1.77
CA ALA A 187 4.40 -4.96 0.81
C ALA A 187 4.99 -5.09 -0.60
N VAL A 188 4.21 -5.71 -1.48
CA VAL A 188 4.50 -5.77 -2.91
C VAL A 188 3.57 -4.81 -3.62
N ASP A 189 4.11 -3.87 -4.40
CA ASP A 189 3.32 -2.86 -5.09
C ASP A 189 3.31 -3.11 -6.60
N GLN A 190 2.13 -3.14 -7.21
CA GLN A 190 2.03 -3.11 -8.67
C GLN A 190 1.90 -1.66 -9.16
N THR A 191 2.99 -1.14 -9.73
CA THR A 191 3.10 0.26 -10.18
C THR A 191 2.67 0.47 -11.64
N GLY A 192 2.40 -0.60 -12.38
CA GLY A 192 1.89 -0.58 -13.76
C GLY A 192 1.25 -1.90 -14.17
N GLU A 193 0.67 -1.97 -15.38
CA GLU A 193 -0.10 -3.14 -15.86
C GLU A 193 0.64 -4.47 -15.71
N ASN A 194 1.96 -4.47 -15.85
CA ASN A 194 2.83 -5.62 -15.67
C ASN A 194 4.07 -5.31 -14.83
N GLN A 195 4.08 -4.25 -14.01
CA GLN A 195 5.25 -3.89 -13.21
C GLN A 195 5.00 -4.13 -11.73
N VAL A 196 5.91 -4.85 -11.08
CA VAL A 196 5.89 -5.17 -9.65
C VAL A 196 7.16 -4.62 -9.03
N ASP A 197 7.01 -3.78 -8.03
CA ASP A 197 8.12 -3.21 -7.26
C ASP A 197 7.96 -3.64 -5.79
N LEU A 198 9.08 -3.88 -5.11
CA LEU A 198 9.10 -4.06 -3.66
C LEU A 198 10.31 -3.35 -3.06
N SER A 199 10.19 -3.00 -1.78
CA SER A 199 11.29 -2.42 -1.02
C SER A 199 11.15 -2.80 0.45
N PHE A 200 12.16 -3.46 1.00
CA PHE A 200 12.15 -3.92 2.38
C PHE A 200 13.55 -4.03 2.97
N GLU A 201 13.60 -4.03 4.30
CA GLU A 201 14.80 -4.40 5.04
C GLU A 201 14.65 -5.86 5.50
N ALA A 202 15.67 -6.68 5.31
CA ALA A 202 15.69 -8.08 5.72
C ALA A 202 16.85 -8.34 6.68
N LYS A 203 16.65 -9.30 7.58
CA LYS A 203 17.64 -9.68 8.59
C LYS A 203 18.02 -11.14 8.49
N ASP A 204 19.24 -11.45 8.90
CA ASP A 204 19.67 -12.84 9.11
C ASP A 204 18.99 -13.47 10.33
N ALA A 205 19.08 -14.80 10.44
CA ALA A 205 18.45 -15.56 11.52
C ALA A 205 19.00 -15.22 12.93
N GLU A 206 20.23 -14.70 13.00
CA GLU A 206 20.88 -14.28 14.25
C GLU A 206 20.63 -12.80 14.59
N GLU A 207 19.95 -12.05 13.72
CA GLU A 207 19.76 -10.59 13.78
C GLU A 207 21.07 -9.79 13.93
N THR A 208 22.16 -10.29 13.36
CA THR A 208 23.48 -9.65 13.39
C THR A 208 23.75 -8.78 12.18
N SER A 209 23.08 -9.05 11.06
CA SER A 209 23.26 -8.35 9.80
C SER A 209 21.91 -8.02 9.15
N ASN A 210 21.86 -6.87 8.47
CA ASN A 210 20.69 -6.42 7.73
C ASN A 210 21.07 -6.04 6.31
N ILE A 211 20.11 -6.22 5.40
CA ILE A 211 20.21 -5.78 4.02
C ILE A 211 18.97 -4.98 3.67
N THR A 212 19.13 -3.98 2.81
CA THR A 212 18.01 -3.32 2.15
C THR A 212 17.86 -3.87 0.75
N VAL A 213 16.65 -4.32 0.41
CA VAL A 213 16.30 -4.91 -0.88
C VAL A 213 15.32 -3.99 -1.56
N ALA A 214 15.59 -3.63 -2.81
CA ALA A 214 14.64 -2.95 -3.69
C ALA A 214 14.56 -3.71 -5.01
N SER A 215 13.39 -3.79 -5.62
CA SER A 215 13.25 -4.43 -6.93
C SER A 215 12.41 -3.61 -7.90
N ALA A 216 12.69 -3.85 -9.18
CA ALA A 216 11.88 -3.42 -10.30
C ALA A 216 11.68 -4.62 -11.23
N LEU A 217 10.54 -5.30 -11.07
CA LEU A 217 10.21 -6.54 -11.78
C LEU A 217 9.10 -6.28 -12.81
N THR A 218 9.19 -6.94 -13.95
CA THR A 218 8.20 -6.90 -15.02
C THR A 218 7.63 -8.30 -15.22
N LEU A 219 6.32 -8.44 -15.13
CA LEU A 219 5.55 -9.64 -15.41
C LEU A 219 5.37 -9.84 -16.92
N SER A 220 5.32 -11.09 -17.34
CA SER A 220 4.83 -11.45 -18.67
C SER A 220 3.33 -11.23 -18.79
N ALA A 221 2.83 -11.18 -20.03
CA ALA A 221 1.42 -10.89 -20.31
C ALA A 221 0.44 -11.92 -19.71
N ASP A 222 0.89 -13.15 -19.47
CA ASP A 222 0.11 -14.20 -18.81
C ASP A 222 0.39 -14.29 -17.30
N LYS A 223 1.21 -13.37 -16.76
CA LYS A 223 1.60 -13.26 -15.35
C LYS A 223 2.27 -14.51 -14.78
N SER A 224 2.79 -15.39 -15.64
CA SER A 224 3.43 -16.64 -15.21
C SER A 224 4.92 -16.48 -14.91
N THR A 225 5.55 -15.47 -15.49
CA THR A 225 6.98 -15.22 -15.39
C THR A 225 7.26 -13.76 -15.09
N LEU A 226 8.42 -13.51 -14.46
CA LEU A 226 8.89 -12.18 -14.14
C LEU A 226 10.36 -12.01 -14.53
N THR A 227 10.73 -10.80 -14.91
CA THR A 227 12.10 -10.41 -15.26
C THR A 227 12.36 -8.99 -14.78
N GLY A 228 13.58 -8.66 -14.36
CA GLY A 228 13.91 -7.30 -13.96
C GLY A 228 15.21 -7.20 -13.20
N SER A 229 15.25 -6.28 -12.23
CA SER A 229 16.42 -6.08 -11.37
C SER A 229 16.06 -6.10 -9.89
N VAL A 230 16.99 -6.61 -9.09
CA VAL A 230 16.97 -6.54 -7.62
C VAL A 230 18.25 -5.85 -7.16
N ASP A 231 18.10 -4.76 -6.45
CA ASP A 231 19.18 -4.04 -5.78
C ASP A 231 19.26 -4.52 -4.33
N VAL A 232 20.44 -4.97 -3.92
CA VAL A 232 20.73 -5.33 -2.53
C VAL A 232 21.78 -4.37 -1.99
N THR A 233 21.46 -3.69 -0.90
CA THR A 233 22.38 -2.79 -0.21
C THR A 233 22.78 -3.40 1.14
N GLN A 234 24.07 -3.61 1.33
CA GLN A 234 24.68 -4.12 2.56
C GLN A 234 25.87 -3.24 2.91
N ASP A 235 25.99 -2.81 4.17
CA ASP A 235 27.09 -1.95 4.66
C ASP A 235 27.31 -0.65 3.84
N GLY A 236 26.24 -0.14 3.21
CA GLY A 236 26.27 1.07 2.37
C GLY A 236 26.74 0.87 0.94
N GLU A 237 27.02 -0.37 0.53
CA GLU A 237 27.33 -0.74 -0.85
C GLU A 237 26.13 -1.42 -1.50
N THR A 238 25.76 -0.97 -2.70
CA THR A 238 24.60 -1.50 -3.45
C THR A 238 25.10 -2.33 -4.62
N THR A 239 24.62 -3.58 -4.70
CA THR A 239 24.83 -4.49 -5.83
C THR A 239 23.51 -4.70 -6.56
N THR A 240 23.51 -4.53 -7.87
CA THR A 240 22.34 -4.74 -8.75
C THR A 240 22.45 -6.10 -9.43
N TYR A 241 21.43 -6.92 -9.26
CA TYR A 241 21.30 -8.23 -9.90
C TYR A 241 20.22 -8.17 -10.97
N THR A 242 20.52 -8.65 -12.18
CA THR A 242 19.49 -8.92 -13.19
C THR A 242 18.87 -10.28 -12.89
N VAL A 243 17.54 -10.33 -12.75
CA VAL A 243 16.84 -11.53 -12.30
C VAL A 243 15.74 -11.97 -13.25
N SER A 244 15.44 -13.26 -13.21
CA SER A 244 14.26 -13.84 -13.86
C SER A 244 13.67 -14.96 -13.01
N GLY A 245 12.38 -15.26 -13.20
CA GLY A 245 11.73 -16.37 -12.53
C GLY A 245 10.24 -16.46 -12.79
N GLU A 246 9.52 -17.05 -11.84
CA GLU A 246 8.11 -17.45 -11.98
C GLU A 246 7.24 -16.77 -10.94
N SER A 247 5.98 -16.54 -11.29
CA SER A 247 4.99 -15.94 -10.40
C SER A 247 3.68 -16.73 -10.43
N THR A 248 3.02 -16.79 -9.27
CA THR A 248 1.73 -17.46 -9.10
C THR A 248 0.65 -16.44 -8.76
N PHE A 249 -0.46 -16.51 -9.49
CA PHE A 249 -1.61 -15.65 -9.32
C PHE A 249 -2.89 -16.46 -9.05
N GLU A 250 -3.73 -15.97 -8.15
CA GLU A 250 -5.08 -16.47 -7.89
C GLU A 250 -6.05 -15.28 -7.90
N ASP A 251 -7.12 -15.35 -8.71
CA ASP A 251 -8.10 -14.27 -8.88
C ASP A 251 -7.49 -12.86 -9.08
N ASP A 252 -6.46 -12.80 -9.95
CA ASP A 252 -5.66 -11.61 -10.25
C ASP A 252 -4.87 -11.04 -9.06
N SER A 253 -4.66 -11.84 -8.00
CA SER A 253 -3.82 -11.52 -6.84
C SER A 253 -2.53 -12.37 -6.84
N LEU A 254 -1.39 -11.72 -6.68
CA LEU A 254 -0.06 -12.33 -6.60
C LEU A 254 0.03 -13.09 -5.27
N GLN A 255 0.17 -14.40 -5.37
CA GLN A 255 0.28 -15.28 -4.21
C GLN A 255 1.74 -15.52 -3.85
N SER A 256 2.60 -15.66 -4.86
CA SER A 256 4.01 -15.91 -4.64
C SER A 256 4.82 -15.63 -5.90
N PHE A 257 6.12 -15.45 -5.72
CA PHE A 257 7.06 -15.47 -6.83
C PHE A 257 8.46 -15.88 -6.37
N THR A 258 9.25 -16.33 -7.35
CA THR A 258 10.68 -16.60 -7.19
C THR A 258 11.43 -15.88 -8.30
N ALA A 259 12.61 -15.36 -7.97
CA ALA A 259 13.49 -14.68 -8.91
C ALA A 259 14.94 -15.04 -8.59
N SER A 260 15.71 -15.43 -9.60
CA SER A 260 17.13 -15.74 -9.46
C SER A 260 17.97 -14.95 -10.46
N SER A 261 19.18 -14.60 -10.07
CA SER A 261 20.17 -14.00 -10.98
C SER A 261 20.77 -15.05 -11.93
N GLU A 262 21.25 -14.63 -13.10
CA GLU A 262 21.82 -15.54 -14.12
C GLU A 262 23.08 -16.28 -13.63
N ASP A 263 23.78 -15.71 -12.67
CA ASP A 263 25.00 -16.24 -12.05
C ASP A 263 24.73 -17.03 -10.77
N ASP A 264 23.45 -17.26 -10.42
CA ASP A 264 23.00 -17.94 -9.21
C ASP A 264 23.53 -17.31 -7.89
N LEU A 265 24.01 -16.07 -7.94
CA LEU A 265 24.50 -15.34 -6.76
C LEU A 265 23.37 -14.78 -5.90
N LEU A 266 22.18 -14.58 -6.46
CA LEU A 266 21.00 -14.11 -5.75
C LEU A 266 19.78 -14.98 -6.05
N GLN A 267 19.04 -15.33 -5.00
CA GLN A 267 17.69 -15.88 -5.10
C GLN A 267 16.76 -15.13 -4.15
N LEU A 268 15.68 -14.56 -4.69
CA LEU A 268 14.58 -13.93 -3.97
C LEU A 268 13.33 -14.81 -4.09
N SER A 269 12.70 -15.12 -2.95
CA SER A 269 11.46 -15.89 -2.89
C SER A 269 10.48 -15.20 -1.96
N CYS A 270 9.28 -14.88 -2.44
CA CYS A 270 8.21 -14.29 -1.64
C CYS A 270 6.95 -15.15 -1.73
N VAL A 271 6.38 -15.51 -0.58
CA VAL A 271 5.24 -16.44 -0.43
C VAL A 271 4.23 -15.96 0.61
#